data_AF-A0A519QWE7-F1
#
_entry.id   AF-A0A519QWE7-F1
#
_cell.length_a   1.000
_cell.length_b   1.000
_cell.length_c   1.000
_cell.angle_alpha   90.00
_cell.angle_beta   90.00
_cell.angle_gamma   90.00
#
_symmetry.space_group_name_H-M   'P 1'
#
loop_
_entity.id
_entity.type
_entity.pdbx_description
1 polymer ?
#
loop_
_entity_poly.entity_id
_entity_poly.type
_entity_poly.pdbx_seq_one_letter_code
_entity_poly.pdbx_strand_id
1 'polypeptide(L)'
;MFNYAKQHRDAENETLREFFEKSPSEHYAILMETSKPDQSKRSILSALRVISDDTDYVDYIRTMNELVSEKYAHDQKTKKNKISMDEIRKIEKEYRKLVAIDMSMDDKQPNLDVYNTWILICLTSGIYCSPRRLADFIYMRIKNIDKANDNYISKQTFVFNKYKTVHSSPQSKIVPISNELYFILRRWMQLNPTDYLIFQPNRQPYTPSALTKKLQKIYGKSVSVSAIRSIYTSSVLREDLKEVEEINDRLEQKAAEMGTSVNMLKTVYLKERG
;
A
#
# COMPACT_ATOMS: atom_id res chain seq x y z
N MET A 1 35.43 -14.67 -36.87
CA MET A 1 34.71 -14.23 -35.65
C MET A 1 34.47 -12.72 -35.58
N PHE A 2 35.45 -11.86 -35.90
CA PHE A 2 35.29 -10.39 -35.83
C PHE A 2 34.19 -9.82 -36.75
N ASN A 3 34.02 -10.34 -37.97
CA ASN A 3 33.00 -9.86 -38.90
C ASN A 3 31.57 -10.28 -38.51
N TYR A 4 31.40 -11.43 -37.87
CA TYR A 4 30.09 -11.93 -37.42
C TYR A 4 29.55 -11.08 -36.26
N ALA A 5 30.38 -10.79 -35.25
CA ALA A 5 30.00 -9.95 -34.11
C ALA A 5 29.81 -8.46 -34.46
N LYS A 6 30.31 -8.02 -35.62
CA LYS A 6 30.09 -6.68 -36.16
C LYS A 6 28.78 -6.62 -36.96
N GLN A 7 28.57 -7.58 -37.87
CA GLN A 7 27.31 -7.72 -38.61
C GLN A 7 26.08 -7.90 -37.70
N HIS A 8 26.21 -8.68 -36.63
CA HIS A 8 25.14 -8.83 -35.64
C HIS A 8 24.85 -7.55 -34.86
N ARG A 9 25.88 -6.78 -34.51
CA ARG A 9 25.71 -5.47 -33.84
C ARG A 9 25.11 -4.42 -34.77
N ASP A 10 25.54 -4.41 -36.03
CA ASP A 10 25.04 -3.47 -37.02
C ASP A 10 23.56 -3.77 -37.35
N ALA A 11 23.19 -5.04 -37.49
CA ALA A 11 21.79 -5.46 -37.65
C ALA A 11 20.92 -5.17 -36.41
N GLU A 12 21.42 -5.42 -35.19
CA GLU A 12 20.72 -5.03 -33.96
C GLU A 12 20.54 -3.50 -33.87
N ASN A 13 21.53 -2.71 -34.27
CA ASN A 13 21.43 -1.24 -34.29
C ASN A 13 20.45 -0.73 -35.35
N GLU A 14 20.36 -1.40 -36.50
CA GLU A 14 19.43 -1.07 -37.58
C GLU A 14 17.98 -1.34 -37.13
N THR A 15 17.73 -2.51 -36.51
CA THR A 15 16.40 -2.84 -35.94
C THR A 15 15.98 -1.92 -34.79
N LEU A 16 16.92 -1.40 -33.99
CA LEU A 16 16.63 -0.42 -32.95
C LEU A 16 16.27 0.96 -33.53
N ARG A 17 16.95 1.39 -34.59
CA ARG A 17 16.61 2.65 -35.29
C ARG A 17 15.23 2.56 -35.93
N GLU A 18 14.95 1.47 -36.63
CA GLU A 18 13.63 1.19 -37.20
C GLU A 18 12.53 1.18 -36.14
N PHE A 19 12.83 0.74 -34.92
CA PHE A 19 11.89 0.83 -33.81
C PHE A 19 11.61 2.29 -33.43
N PHE A 20 12.64 3.10 -33.16
CA PHE A 20 12.45 4.50 -32.73
C PHE A 20 11.84 5.41 -33.79
N GLU A 21 11.91 5.06 -35.08
CA GLU A 21 11.26 5.79 -36.17
C GLU A 21 9.74 5.54 -36.26
N LYS A 22 9.22 4.56 -35.52
CA LYS A 22 7.78 4.26 -35.50
C LYS A 22 6.98 5.35 -34.82
N SER A 23 5.75 5.50 -35.28
CA SER A 23 4.78 6.41 -34.67
C SER A 23 4.35 5.92 -33.27
N PRO A 24 3.83 6.82 -32.41
CA PRO A 24 3.30 6.46 -31.09
C PRO A 24 2.23 5.35 -31.13
N SER A 25 1.39 5.35 -32.17
CA SER A 25 0.33 4.35 -32.37
C SER A 25 0.91 2.96 -32.69
N GLU A 26 1.94 2.89 -33.52
CA GLU A 26 2.65 1.65 -33.84
C GLU A 26 3.40 1.10 -32.63
N HIS A 27 4.07 1.96 -31.86
CA HIS A 27 4.70 1.57 -30.60
C HIS A 27 3.68 0.98 -29.63
N TYR A 28 2.52 1.62 -29.50
CA TYR A 28 1.44 1.11 -28.66
C TYR A 28 0.94 -0.26 -29.15
N ALA A 29 0.68 -0.42 -30.44
CA ALA A 29 0.24 -1.69 -31.03
C ALA A 29 1.25 -2.83 -30.77
N ILE A 30 2.54 -2.59 -31.04
CA ILE A 30 3.61 -3.55 -30.77
C ILE A 30 3.64 -3.93 -29.29
N LEU A 31 3.55 -2.96 -28.39
CA LEU A 31 3.54 -3.23 -26.95
C LEU A 31 2.32 -4.06 -26.54
N MET A 32 1.16 -3.83 -27.14
CA MET A 32 -0.06 -4.59 -26.87
C MET A 32 0.07 -6.07 -27.27
N GLU A 33 0.78 -6.37 -28.36
CA GLU A 33 1.07 -7.74 -28.79
C GLU A 33 2.09 -8.48 -27.87
N THR A 34 2.89 -7.74 -27.10
CA THR A 34 3.84 -8.38 -26.18
C THR A 34 3.17 -9.02 -24.96
N SER A 35 3.81 -10.07 -24.44
CA SER A 35 3.46 -10.71 -23.16
C SER A 35 3.87 -9.90 -21.92
N LYS A 36 4.42 -8.69 -22.09
CA LYS A 36 4.86 -7.86 -20.96
C LYS A 36 3.66 -7.44 -20.11
N PRO A 37 3.82 -7.28 -18.78
CA PRO A 37 2.76 -6.73 -17.95
C PRO A 37 2.39 -5.30 -18.37
N ASP A 38 1.12 -4.92 -18.21
CA ASP A 38 0.60 -3.59 -18.57
C ASP A 38 1.39 -2.45 -17.89
N GLN A 39 1.84 -2.67 -16.65
CA GLN A 39 2.71 -1.74 -15.93
C GLN A 39 4.06 -1.51 -16.65
N SER A 40 4.60 -2.55 -17.26
CA SER A 40 5.85 -2.48 -18.02
C SER A 40 5.63 -1.76 -19.35
N LYS A 41 4.55 -2.09 -20.08
CA LYS A 41 4.16 -1.40 -21.32
C LYS A 41 4.00 0.10 -21.10
N ARG A 42 3.27 0.50 -20.04
CA ARG A 42 3.13 1.90 -19.61
C ARG A 42 4.47 2.60 -19.34
N SER A 43 5.38 1.91 -18.66
CA SER A 43 6.69 2.47 -18.31
C SER A 43 7.57 2.66 -19.55
N ILE A 44 7.46 1.75 -20.53
CA ILE A 44 8.13 1.89 -21.83
C ILE A 44 7.57 3.10 -22.59
N LEU A 45 6.25 3.26 -22.70
CA LEU A 45 5.65 4.45 -23.34
C LEU A 45 6.06 5.76 -22.64
N SER A 46 6.17 5.74 -21.31
CA SER A 46 6.65 6.90 -20.55
C SER A 46 8.11 7.24 -20.87
N ALA A 47 8.96 6.22 -21.08
CA ALA A 47 10.34 6.42 -21.50
C ALA A 47 10.43 6.91 -22.94
N LEU A 48 9.64 6.35 -23.86
CA LEU A 48 9.57 6.79 -25.26
C LEU A 48 9.17 8.27 -25.34
N ARG A 49 8.13 8.69 -24.61
CA ARG A 49 7.74 10.10 -24.49
C ARG A 49 8.90 11.00 -24.08
N VAL A 50 9.68 10.60 -23.05
CA VAL A 50 10.80 11.43 -22.56
C VAL A 50 11.93 11.52 -23.59
N ILE A 51 12.13 10.47 -24.39
CA ILE A 51 13.19 10.42 -25.40
C ILE A 51 12.78 11.16 -26.68
N SER A 52 11.52 11.03 -27.11
CA SER A 52 11.02 11.63 -28.35
C SER A 52 10.44 13.03 -28.18
N ASP A 53 10.14 13.46 -26.95
CA ASP A 53 9.39 14.68 -26.61
C ASP A 53 8.02 14.81 -27.30
N ASP A 54 7.48 13.67 -27.74
CA ASP A 54 6.21 13.60 -28.47
C ASP A 54 5.04 13.49 -27.49
N THR A 55 4.12 14.45 -27.56
CA THR A 55 2.97 14.54 -26.66
C THR A 55 1.88 13.51 -26.94
N ASP A 56 1.86 12.90 -28.13
CA ASP A 56 0.82 11.93 -28.51
C ASP A 56 0.91 10.65 -27.65
N TYR A 57 2.09 10.34 -27.10
CA TYR A 57 2.24 9.29 -26.10
C TYR A 57 1.41 9.51 -24.83
N VAL A 58 1.00 10.75 -24.51
CA VAL A 58 0.24 11.06 -23.30
C VAL A 58 -1.10 10.32 -23.28
N ASP A 59 -1.81 10.26 -24.41
CA ASP A 59 -3.10 9.58 -24.49
C ASP A 59 -2.94 8.07 -24.31
N TYR A 60 -1.94 7.45 -24.95
CA TYR A 60 -1.64 6.03 -24.78
C TYR A 60 -1.20 5.70 -23.34
N ILE A 61 -0.42 6.59 -22.70
CA ILE A 61 -0.06 6.45 -21.29
C ILE A 61 -1.30 6.54 -20.41
N ARG A 62 -2.26 7.43 -20.71
CA ARG A 62 -3.54 7.53 -19.98
C ARG A 62 -4.34 6.23 -20.10
N THR A 63 -4.55 5.73 -21.31
CA THR A 63 -5.23 4.44 -21.55
C THR A 63 -4.54 3.29 -20.82
N MET A 64 -3.20 3.22 -20.84
CA MET A 64 -2.47 2.21 -20.09
C MET A 64 -2.62 2.36 -18.57
N ASN A 65 -2.72 3.58 -18.03
CA ASN A 65 -3.00 3.79 -16.61
C ASN A 65 -4.40 3.27 -16.23
N GLU A 66 -5.39 3.49 -17.09
CA GLU A 66 -6.76 2.97 -16.89
C GLU A 66 -6.74 1.44 -16.85
N LEU A 67 -6.15 0.78 -17.84
CA LEU A 67 -6.02 -0.69 -17.89
C LEU A 67 -5.28 -1.25 -16.66
N VAL A 68 -4.18 -0.63 -16.26
CA VAL A 68 -3.43 -1.01 -15.05
C VAL A 68 -4.31 -0.87 -13.81
N SER A 69 -5.07 0.22 -13.70
CA SER A 69 -5.94 0.49 -12.56
C SER A 69 -7.11 -0.50 -12.49
N GLU A 70 -7.76 -0.77 -13.62
CA GLU A 70 -8.85 -1.74 -13.74
C GLU A 70 -8.40 -3.15 -13.37
N LYS A 71 -7.26 -3.60 -13.94
CA LYS A 71 -6.68 -4.90 -13.61
C LYS A 71 -6.31 -4.99 -12.14
N TYR A 72 -5.73 -3.93 -11.57
CA TYR A 72 -5.41 -3.89 -10.15
C TYR A 72 -6.69 -3.97 -9.29
N ALA A 73 -7.74 -3.24 -9.64
CA ALA A 73 -9.02 -3.27 -8.93
C ALA A 73 -9.67 -4.67 -9.01
N HIS A 74 -9.69 -5.27 -10.20
CA HIS A 74 -10.17 -6.63 -10.42
C HIS A 74 -9.39 -7.66 -9.61
N ASP A 75 -8.05 -7.60 -9.63
CA ASP A 75 -7.18 -8.48 -8.85
C ASP A 75 -7.44 -8.35 -7.34
N GLN A 76 -7.66 -7.14 -6.83
CA GLN A 76 -7.94 -6.93 -5.40
C GLN A 76 -9.31 -7.48 -4.99
N LYS A 77 -10.32 -7.38 -5.86
CA LYS A 77 -11.66 -7.94 -5.62
C LYS A 77 -11.68 -9.46 -5.68
N THR A 78 -10.94 -10.05 -6.61
CA THR A 78 -10.95 -11.50 -6.87
C THR A 78 -9.98 -12.30 -6.00
N LYS A 79 -8.93 -11.67 -5.46
CA LYS A 79 -8.01 -12.31 -4.52
C LYS A 79 -8.73 -12.64 -3.22
N LYS A 80 -9.11 -13.91 -3.08
CA LYS A 80 -9.56 -14.45 -1.79
C LYS A 80 -8.45 -14.29 -0.76
N ASN A 81 -8.78 -13.59 0.33
CA ASN A 81 -7.90 -13.48 1.48
C ASN A 81 -7.67 -14.86 2.08
N LYS A 82 -6.40 -15.21 2.31
CA LYS A 82 -6.00 -16.52 2.88
C LYS A 82 -6.15 -16.59 4.41
N ILE A 83 -6.54 -15.49 5.03
CA ILE A 83 -6.67 -15.35 6.48
C ILE A 83 -7.92 -14.51 6.79
N SER A 84 -8.62 -14.88 7.85
CA SER A 84 -9.79 -14.20 8.40
C SER A 84 -9.40 -13.24 9.55
N MET A 85 -10.30 -12.33 9.91
CA MET A 85 -10.11 -11.48 11.09
C MET A 85 -10.01 -12.30 12.39
N ASP A 86 -10.71 -13.42 12.48
CA ASP A 86 -10.67 -14.28 13.67
C ASP A 86 -9.31 -14.96 13.83
N GLU A 87 -8.69 -15.39 12.74
CA GLU A 87 -7.32 -15.91 12.77
C GLU A 87 -6.31 -14.82 13.14
N ILE A 88 -6.48 -13.60 12.62
CA ILE A 88 -5.65 -12.44 13.01
C ILE A 88 -5.77 -12.18 14.53
N ARG A 89 -6.98 -12.23 15.09
CA ARG A 89 -7.23 -12.08 16.54
C ARG A 89 -6.61 -13.22 17.35
N LYS A 90 -6.63 -14.46 16.85
CA LYS A 90 -5.97 -15.60 17.50
C LYS A 90 -4.45 -15.39 17.56
N ILE A 91 -3.83 -14.99 16.45
CA ILE A 91 -2.40 -14.68 16.37
C ILE A 91 -2.03 -13.54 17.33
N GLU A 92 -2.81 -12.46 17.34
CA GLU A 92 -2.60 -11.35 18.29
C GLU A 92 -2.62 -11.85 19.74
N LYS A 93 -3.63 -12.65 20.11
CA LYS A 93 -3.77 -13.19 21.46
C LYS A 93 -2.60 -14.08 21.86
N GLU A 94 -2.05 -14.86 20.93
CA GLU A 94 -0.85 -15.67 21.16
C GLU A 94 0.37 -14.81 21.46
N TYR A 95 0.66 -13.80 20.62
CA TYR A 95 1.79 -12.90 20.84
C TYR A 95 1.64 -12.07 22.11
N ARG A 96 0.43 -11.60 22.42
CA ARG A 96 0.13 -10.92 23.69
C ARG A 96 0.46 -11.79 24.89
N LYS A 97 0.11 -13.08 24.85
CA LYS A 97 0.45 -14.03 25.92
C LYS A 97 1.96 -14.23 26.04
N LEU A 98 2.66 -14.39 24.91
CA LEU A 98 4.12 -14.55 24.91
C LEU A 98 4.82 -13.34 25.56
N VAL A 99 4.40 -12.12 25.20
CA VAL A 99 4.93 -10.90 25.82
C VAL A 99 4.59 -10.83 27.30
N ALA A 100 3.36 -11.18 27.71
CA ALA A 100 2.97 -11.16 29.12
C ALA A 100 3.79 -12.14 29.96
N ILE A 101 4.04 -13.35 29.45
CA ILE A 101 4.87 -14.37 30.10
C ILE A 101 6.31 -13.86 30.25
N ASP A 102 6.89 -13.38 29.15
CA ASP A 102 8.27 -12.90 29.10
C ASP A 102 8.50 -11.71 30.05
N MET A 103 7.55 -10.78 30.12
CA MET A 103 7.59 -9.62 31.03
C MET A 103 7.32 -9.98 32.51
N SER A 104 6.86 -11.19 32.81
CA SER A 104 6.60 -11.67 34.17
C SER A 104 7.77 -12.46 34.78
N MET A 105 8.79 -12.77 33.98
CA MET A 105 10.00 -13.44 34.46
C MET A 105 10.93 -12.41 35.10
N ASP A 106 11.00 -12.38 36.44
CA ASP A 106 11.61 -11.33 37.28
C ASP A 106 13.07 -10.95 36.94
N ASP A 107 13.83 -11.78 36.22
CA ASP A 107 15.28 -11.60 36.02
C ASP A 107 15.75 -11.53 34.55
N LYS A 108 14.85 -11.44 33.56
CA LYS A 108 15.27 -11.43 32.14
C LYS A 108 14.84 -10.17 31.42
N GLN A 109 15.79 -9.58 30.67
CA GLN A 109 15.44 -8.62 29.65
C GLN A 109 14.42 -9.26 28.70
N PRO A 110 13.31 -8.59 28.39
CA PRO A 110 12.28 -9.17 27.55
C PRO A 110 12.84 -9.49 26.16
N ASN A 111 12.34 -10.56 25.56
CA ASN A 111 12.62 -10.91 24.18
C ASN A 111 12.12 -9.81 23.24
N LEU A 112 13.05 -8.93 22.87
CA LEU A 112 12.77 -7.77 22.05
C LEU A 112 12.20 -8.12 20.67
N ASP A 113 12.53 -9.28 20.08
CA ASP A 113 11.93 -9.68 18.79
C ASP A 113 10.46 -10.05 18.96
N VAL A 114 10.10 -10.77 20.03
CA VAL A 114 8.70 -11.13 20.32
C VAL A 114 7.88 -9.88 20.60
N TYR A 115 8.38 -8.98 21.45
CA TYR A 115 7.68 -7.73 21.77
C TYR A 115 7.57 -6.83 20.52
N ASN A 116 8.65 -6.61 19.78
CA ASN A 116 8.62 -5.85 18.52
C ASN A 116 7.64 -6.47 17.49
N THR A 117 7.56 -7.79 17.43
CA THR A 117 6.59 -8.50 16.58
C THR A 117 5.14 -8.25 17.04
N TRP A 118 4.88 -8.28 18.34
CA TRP A 118 3.57 -7.95 18.89
C TRP A 118 3.18 -6.50 18.61
N ILE A 119 4.11 -5.54 18.75
CA ILE A 119 3.87 -4.14 18.38
C ILE A 119 3.53 -4.01 16.90
N LEU A 120 4.24 -4.72 16.02
CA LEU A 120 3.91 -4.75 14.61
C LEU A 120 2.47 -5.27 14.37
N ILE A 121 2.05 -6.31 15.08
CA ILE A 121 0.67 -6.84 15.02
C ILE A 121 -0.32 -5.78 15.49
N CYS A 122 -0.07 -5.11 16.62
CA CYS A 122 -0.94 -4.05 17.14
C CYS A 122 -1.15 -2.92 16.12
N LEU A 123 -0.09 -2.52 15.41
CA LEU A 123 -0.11 -1.42 14.44
C LEU A 123 -0.73 -1.81 13.08
N THR A 124 -0.73 -3.09 12.72
CA THR A 124 -1.08 -3.54 11.35
C THR A 124 -2.33 -4.41 11.25
N SER A 125 -2.78 -5.04 12.34
CA SER A 125 -3.89 -6.00 12.35
C SER A 125 -5.28 -5.41 12.19
N GLY A 126 -5.47 -4.12 12.45
CA GLY A 126 -6.80 -3.51 12.54
C GLY A 126 -7.51 -3.74 13.88
N ILE A 127 -6.86 -4.38 14.86
CA ILE A 127 -7.45 -4.64 16.19
C ILE A 127 -7.43 -3.40 17.07
N TYR A 128 -6.28 -2.71 17.14
CA TYR A 128 -6.04 -1.60 18.07
C TYR A 128 -6.12 -0.22 17.41
N CYS A 129 -5.86 -0.16 16.11
CA CYS A 129 -6.00 1.02 15.27
C CYS A 129 -6.27 0.58 13.83
N SER A 130 -6.93 1.43 13.05
CA SER A 130 -7.14 1.15 11.63
C SER A 130 -5.81 0.94 10.90
N PRO A 131 -5.70 -0.11 10.07
CA PRO A 131 -4.42 -0.54 9.51
C PRO A 131 -3.89 0.48 8.50
N ARG A 132 -2.62 0.89 8.67
CA ARG A 132 -1.93 1.91 7.85
C ARG A 132 -0.90 1.32 6.87
N ARG A 133 -0.25 2.15 6.05
CA ARG A 133 0.81 1.66 5.16
C ARG A 133 2.03 1.32 6.01
N LEU A 134 2.80 0.32 5.59
CA LEU A 134 4.02 -0.08 6.29
C LEU A 134 5.02 1.06 6.47
N ALA A 135 5.21 1.85 5.42
CA ALA A 135 6.12 2.99 5.42
C ALA A 135 5.80 4.00 6.53
N ASP A 136 4.51 4.17 6.87
CA ASP A 136 4.08 5.11 7.89
C ASP A 136 4.72 4.77 9.25
N PHE A 137 4.88 3.48 9.55
CA PHE A 137 5.47 2.97 10.81
C PHE A 137 6.97 2.69 10.72
N ILE A 138 7.50 2.33 9.54
CA ILE A 138 8.96 2.16 9.34
C ILE A 138 9.71 3.45 9.67
N TYR A 139 9.16 4.60 9.28
CA TYR A 139 9.77 5.91 9.50
C TYR A 139 9.41 6.54 10.85
N MET A 140 8.76 5.79 11.74
CA MET A 140 8.34 6.32 13.03
C MET A 140 9.47 6.26 14.04
N ARG A 141 9.88 7.43 14.55
CA ARG A 141 10.88 7.58 15.58
C ARG A 141 10.26 7.76 16.96
N ILE A 142 10.96 7.24 17.95
CA ILE A 142 10.60 7.29 19.37
C ILE A 142 11.68 7.97 20.22
N LYS A 143 12.89 8.17 19.67
CA LYS A 143 14.01 8.92 20.26
C LYS A 143 14.67 9.78 19.19
N ASN A 144 15.39 10.82 19.58
CA ASN A 144 16.11 11.74 18.69
C ASN A 144 15.22 12.25 17.54
N ILE A 145 14.01 12.68 17.88
CA ILE A 145 12.95 13.02 16.93
C ILE A 145 13.17 14.41 16.35
N ASP A 146 13.25 14.49 15.02
CA ASP A 146 13.05 15.74 14.29
C ASP A 146 11.55 15.93 13.99
N LYS A 147 10.90 16.85 14.70
CA LYS A 147 9.45 17.08 14.56
C LYS A 147 9.03 17.64 13.21
N ALA A 148 9.95 18.19 12.42
CA ALA A 148 9.65 18.66 11.07
C ALA A 148 9.66 17.52 10.05
N ASN A 149 10.54 16.54 10.24
CA ASN A 149 10.84 15.55 9.20
C ASN A 149 10.45 14.11 9.54
N ASP A 150 10.35 13.76 10.83
CA ASP A 150 10.11 12.38 11.26
C ASP A 150 8.64 12.12 11.55
N ASN A 151 8.22 10.86 11.39
CA ASN A 151 6.96 10.41 11.98
C ASN A 151 7.22 10.15 13.47
N TYR A 152 6.31 10.52 14.35
CA TYR A 152 6.51 10.34 15.80
C TYR A 152 5.19 10.16 16.54
N ILE A 153 5.32 9.75 17.80
CA ILE A 153 4.20 9.68 18.74
C ILE A 153 4.29 10.91 19.65
N SER A 154 3.22 11.67 19.74
CA SER A 154 3.12 12.82 20.64
C SER A 154 1.83 12.78 21.42
N LYS A 155 1.95 12.79 22.75
CA LYS A 155 0.83 12.52 23.64
C LYS A 155 0.16 11.21 23.16
N GLN A 156 -1.14 11.24 22.92
CA GLN A 156 -1.94 10.12 22.46
C GLN A 156 -2.27 10.21 20.96
N THR A 157 -1.33 10.71 20.16
CA THR A 157 -1.52 10.85 18.71
C THR A 157 -0.30 10.34 17.96
N PHE A 158 -0.55 9.75 16.81
CA PHE A 158 0.47 9.57 15.79
C PHE A 158 0.56 10.85 14.95
N VAL A 159 1.77 11.32 14.71
CA VAL A 159 2.07 12.44 13.82
C VAL A 159 2.84 11.90 12.62
N PHE A 160 2.29 12.07 11.42
CA PHE A 160 2.91 11.63 10.17
C PHE A 160 3.33 12.82 9.31
N ASN A 161 4.64 13.04 9.23
CA ASN A 161 5.28 14.01 8.36
C ASN A 161 5.74 13.38 7.03
N LYS A 162 6.20 12.12 7.07
CA LYS A 162 6.56 11.32 5.90
C LYS A 162 5.42 10.37 5.54
N TYR A 163 4.69 10.69 4.46
CA TYR A 163 3.62 9.85 3.91
C TYR A 163 3.48 10.05 2.39
N LYS A 164 2.74 9.14 1.73
CA LYS A 164 2.66 9.03 0.25
C LYS A 164 2.37 10.35 -0.49
N THR A 165 1.66 11.29 0.12
CA THR A 165 1.17 12.51 -0.53
C THR A 165 1.67 13.79 0.14
N VAL A 166 2.80 13.73 0.86
CA VAL A 166 3.36 14.92 1.53
C VAL A 166 3.66 16.06 0.54
N HIS A 167 4.07 15.73 -0.68
CA HIS A 167 4.35 16.74 -1.72
C HIS A 167 3.11 17.51 -2.19
N SER A 168 1.92 16.90 -2.15
CA SER A 168 0.66 17.55 -2.54
C SER A 168 -0.13 18.10 -1.35
N SER A 169 0.21 17.69 -0.13
CA SER A 169 -0.38 18.18 1.11
C SER A 169 0.73 18.23 2.16
N PRO A 170 1.36 19.39 2.38
CA PRO A 170 2.54 19.48 3.25
C PRO A 170 2.20 19.43 4.74
N GLN A 171 0.90 19.42 5.10
CA GLN A 171 0.46 19.38 6.48
C GLN A 171 0.66 17.99 7.10
N SER A 172 1.12 17.95 8.34
CA SER A 172 1.23 16.71 9.12
C SER A 172 -0.14 16.06 9.29
N LYS A 173 -0.22 14.75 9.10
CA LYS A 173 -1.44 13.99 9.42
C LYS A 173 -1.38 13.56 10.87
N ILE A 174 -2.36 14.02 11.66
CA ILE A 174 -2.50 13.67 13.07
C ILE A 174 -3.60 12.63 13.19
N VAL A 175 -3.31 11.49 13.82
CA VAL A 175 -4.31 10.44 14.05
C VAL A 175 -4.32 10.03 15.52
N PRO A 176 -5.49 10.03 16.18
CA PRO A 176 -5.60 9.62 17.57
C PRO A 176 -5.23 8.15 17.78
N ILE A 177 -4.71 7.86 18.97
CA ILE A 177 -4.34 6.53 19.43
C ILE A 177 -5.36 6.14 20.51
N SER A 178 -5.92 4.93 20.45
CA SER A 178 -6.78 4.43 21.52
C SER A 178 -6.02 4.36 22.86
N ASN A 179 -6.71 4.48 24.00
CA ASN A 179 -6.10 4.37 25.33
C ASN A 179 -5.29 3.07 25.48
N GLU A 180 -5.87 1.96 25.02
CA GLU A 180 -5.25 0.65 25.09
C GLU A 180 -3.94 0.59 24.28
N LEU A 181 -3.97 1.02 23.02
CA LEU A 181 -2.77 1.03 22.18
C LEU A 181 -1.71 1.98 22.73
N TYR A 182 -2.12 3.13 23.26
CA TYR A 182 -1.18 4.10 23.82
C TYR A 182 -0.43 3.53 25.03
N PHE A 183 -1.12 2.80 25.91
CA PHE A 183 -0.49 2.14 27.05
C PHE A 183 0.54 1.08 26.61
N ILE A 184 0.18 0.26 25.61
CA ILE A 184 1.08 -0.74 25.02
C ILE A 184 2.33 -0.06 24.44
N LEU A 185 2.15 1.00 23.65
CA LEU A 185 3.25 1.73 23.01
C LEU A 185 4.15 2.43 24.02
N ARG A 186 3.58 3.06 25.06
CA ARG A 186 4.34 3.71 26.13
C ARG A 186 5.29 2.74 26.82
N ARG A 187 4.81 1.53 27.15
CA ARG A 187 5.63 0.48 27.76
C ARG A 187 6.73 0.02 26.81
N TRP A 188 6.40 -0.20 25.54
CA TRP A 188 7.39 -0.57 24.53
C TRP A 188 8.46 0.50 24.33
N MET A 189 8.10 1.79 24.29
CA MET A 189 9.04 2.90 24.13
C MET A 189 10.08 2.98 25.27
N GLN A 190 9.74 2.52 26.48
CA GLN A 190 10.68 2.47 27.61
C GLN A 190 11.70 1.33 27.45
N LEU A 191 11.29 0.20 26.85
CA LEU A 191 12.13 -1.00 26.68
C LEU A 191 12.93 -0.98 25.38
N ASN A 192 12.44 -0.29 24.35
CA ASN A 192 13.03 -0.28 23.03
C ASN A 192 14.42 0.39 23.05
N PRO A 193 15.50 -0.32 22.66
CA PRO A 193 16.85 0.23 22.72
C PRO A 193 17.18 1.17 21.55
N THR A 194 16.33 1.28 20.54
CA THR A 194 16.59 2.00 19.29
C THR A 194 15.85 3.33 19.20
N ASP A 195 16.16 4.11 18.17
CA ASP A 195 15.44 5.34 17.86
C ASP A 195 14.14 5.11 17.09
N TYR A 196 13.93 3.90 16.56
CA TYR A 196 12.81 3.55 15.69
C TYR A 196 11.75 2.77 16.47
N LEU A 197 10.47 3.00 16.16
CA LEU A 197 9.37 2.30 16.82
C LEU A 197 9.45 0.78 16.57
N ILE A 198 9.81 0.39 15.34
CA ILE A 198 10.01 -0.99 14.92
C ILE A 198 11.39 -1.13 14.26
N PHE A 199 12.10 -2.21 14.56
CA PHE A 199 13.48 -2.40 14.09
C PHE A 199 13.78 -3.86 13.73
N GLN A 200 14.74 -4.08 12.85
CA GLN A 200 15.28 -5.39 12.49
C GLN A 200 16.21 -5.92 13.59
N PRO A 201 16.56 -7.22 13.62
CA PRO A 201 17.48 -7.77 14.62
C PRO A 201 18.83 -7.04 14.74
N ASN A 202 19.31 -6.42 13.65
CA ASN A 202 20.51 -5.58 13.63
C ASN A 202 20.29 -4.15 14.17
N ARG A 203 19.15 -3.87 14.81
CA ARG A 203 18.74 -2.56 15.37
C ARG A 203 18.56 -1.43 14.36
N GLN A 204 18.50 -1.76 13.07
CA GLN A 204 18.22 -0.82 11.98
C GLN A 204 16.71 -0.84 11.64
N PRO A 205 16.16 0.22 11.02
CA PRO A 205 14.77 0.22 10.62
C PRO A 205 14.52 -0.87 9.56
N TYR A 206 13.30 -1.39 9.50
CA TYR A 206 12.94 -2.32 8.44
C TYR A 206 12.93 -1.63 7.07
N THR A 207 13.37 -2.33 6.03
CA THR A 207 12.98 -1.97 4.67
C THR A 207 11.53 -2.42 4.40
N PRO A 208 10.79 -1.79 3.46
CA PRO A 208 9.44 -2.22 3.13
C PRO A 208 9.34 -3.70 2.73
N SER A 209 10.36 -4.21 2.03
CA SER A 209 10.43 -5.62 1.61
C SER A 209 10.71 -6.55 2.80
N ALA A 210 11.63 -6.18 3.71
CA ALA A 210 11.91 -6.96 4.91
C ALA A 210 10.70 -7.02 5.84
N LEU A 211 9.99 -5.91 6.03
CA LEU A 211 8.79 -5.88 6.87
C LEU A 211 7.65 -6.70 6.28
N THR A 212 7.47 -6.65 4.95
CA THR A 212 6.51 -7.51 4.25
C THR A 212 6.83 -8.99 4.46
N LYS A 213 8.11 -9.39 4.39
CA LYS A 213 8.54 -10.76 4.67
C LYS A 213 8.28 -11.15 6.14
N LYS A 214 8.51 -10.24 7.11
CA LYS A 214 8.19 -10.50 8.53
C LYS A 214 6.69 -10.71 8.72
N LEU A 215 5.83 -9.91 8.09
CA LEU A 215 4.38 -10.10 8.15
C LEU A 215 3.91 -11.41 7.52
N GLN A 216 4.51 -11.81 6.40
CA GLN A 216 4.22 -13.11 5.80
C GLN A 216 4.66 -14.28 6.69
N LYS A 217 5.66 -14.10 7.56
CA LYS A 217 6.02 -15.09 8.58
C LYS A 217 5.00 -15.15 9.71
N ILE A 218 4.42 -14.00 10.09
CA ILE A 218 3.43 -13.91 11.18
C ILE A 218 2.08 -14.49 10.74
N TYR A 219 1.58 -14.08 9.58
CA TYR A 219 0.22 -14.37 9.11
C TYR A 219 0.15 -15.47 8.04
N GLY A 220 1.29 -15.98 7.57
CA GLY A 220 1.37 -16.97 6.50
C GLY A 220 1.69 -16.39 5.12
N LYS A 221 2.09 -17.28 4.20
CA LYS A 221 2.57 -16.93 2.85
C LYS A 221 1.52 -16.12 2.09
N SER A 222 1.97 -15.04 1.43
CA SER A 222 1.17 -14.11 0.61
C SER A 222 0.30 -13.09 1.36
N VAL A 223 0.31 -13.05 2.70
CA VAL A 223 -0.40 -11.97 3.43
C VAL A 223 0.45 -10.70 3.41
N SER A 224 -0.10 -9.64 2.81
CA SER A 224 0.49 -8.30 2.80
C SER A 224 -0.33 -7.35 3.66
N VAL A 225 0.23 -6.19 4.03
CA VAL A 225 -0.55 -5.16 4.73
C VAL A 225 -1.75 -4.68 3.91
N SER A 226 -1.63 -4.62 2.59
CA SER A 226 -2.78 -4.30 1.73
C SER A 226 -3.89 -5.36 1.85
N ALA A 227 -3.53 -6.64 1.97
CA ALA A 227 -4.49 -7.71 2.23
C ALA A 227 -5.14 -7.54 3.61
N ILE A 228 -4.37 -7.28 4.67
CA ILE A 228 -4.92 -7.05 6.02
C ILE A 228 -5.86 -5.83 6.04
N ARG A 229 -5.47 -4.75 5.36
CA ARG A 229 -6.33 -3.57 5.18
C ARG A 229 -7.63 -3.90 4.46
N SER A 230 -7.58 -4.72 3.42
CA SER A 230 -8.75 -5.20 2.70
C SER A 230 -9.66 -6.03 3.62
N ILE A 231 -9.10 -7.02 4.31
CA ILE A 231 -9.82 -7.85 5.30
C ILE A 231 -10.52 -6.98 6.35
N TYR A 232 -9.78 -6.04 6.97
CA TYR A 232 -10.33 -5.13 7.97
C TYR A 232 -11.48 -4.29 7.41
N THR A 233 -11.27 -3.67 6.24
CA THR A 233 -12.30 -2.85 5.59
C THR A 233 -13.55 -3.67 5.28
N SER A 234 -13.38 -4.87 4.72
CA SER A 234 -14.49 -5.80 4.47
C SER A 234 -15.14 -6.33 5.73
N SER A 235 -14.46 -6.35 6.88
CA SER A 235 -15.06 -6.79 8.15
C SER A 235 -15.84 -5.69 8.85
N VAL A 236 -15.40 -4.43 8.73
CA VAL A 236 -16.01 -3.27 9.38
C VAL A 236 -17.14 -2.69 8.53
N LEU A 237 -16.94 -2.59 7.22
CA LEU A 237 -17.87 -1.92 6.30
C LEU A 237 -18.76 -2.91 5.54
N ARG A 238 -18.80 -4.19 5.90
CA ARG A 238 -19.50 -5.21 5.07
C ARG A 238 -20.99 -4.93 4.90
N GLU A 239 -21.61 -4.46 5.97
CA GLU A 239 -23.03 -4.15 6.02
C GLU A 239 -23.29 -2.87 5.23
N ASP A 240 -22.55 -1.80 5.53
CA ASP A 240 -22.58 -0.54 4.78
C ASP A 240 -22.32 -0.72 3.26
N LEU A 241 -21.41 -1.62 2.88
CA LEU A 241 -21.07 -1.87 1.47
C LEU A 241 -22.23 -2.50 0.69
N LYS A 242 -23.04 -3.37 1.31
CA LYS A 242 -24.23 -3.92 0.65
C LYS A 242 -25.24 -2.83 0.36
N GLU A 243 -25.49 -1.96 1.34
CA GLU A 243 -26.38 -0.82 1.17
C GLU A 243 -25.86 0.13 0.09
N VAL A 244 -24.54 0.39 0.05
CA VAL A 244 -23.92 1.23 -0.99
C VAL A 244 -23.99 0.59 -2.38
N GLU A 245 -23.78 -0.72 -2.51
CA GLU A 245 -23.94 -1.45 -3.78
C GLU A 245 -25.39 -1.38 -4.26
N GLU A 246 -26.36 -1.67 -3.40
CA GLU A 246 -27.80 -1.55 -3.72
C GLU A 246 -28.19 -0.12 -4.10
N ILE A 247 -27.64 0.89 -3.42
CA ILE A 247 -27.85 2.31 -3.77
C ILE A 247 -27.22 2.63 -5.13
N ASN A 248 -26.02 2.14 -5.42
CA ASN A 248 -25.37 2.37 -6.71
C ASN A 248 -26.13 1.68 -7.85
N ASP A 249 -26.57 0.43 -7.68
CA ASP A 249 -27.37 -0.29 -8.68
C ASP A 249 -28.68 0.46 -8.96
N ARG A 250 -29.36 0.95 -7.92
CA ARG A 250 -30.55 1.79 -8.07
C ARG A 250 -30.26 3.11 -8.77
N LEU A 251 -29.12 3.73 -8.49
CA LEU A 251 -28.71 4.98 -9.16
C LEU A 251 -28.35 4.74 -10.61
N GLU A 252 -27.71 3.61 -10.95
CA GLU A 252 -27.42 3.20 -12.33
C GLU A 252 -28.71 2.93 -13.11
N GLN A 253 -29.65 2.20 -12.51
CA GLN A 253 -30.96 1.98 -13.11
C GLN A 253 -31.71 3.30 -13.35
N LYS A 254 -31.74 4.18 -12.34
CA LYS A 254 -32.40 5.49 -12.47
C LYS A 254 -31.69 6.41 -13.46
N ALA A 255 -30.37 6.35 -13.54
CA ALA A 255 -29.59 7.09 -14.53
C ALA A 255 -29.95 6.65 -15.95
N ALA A 256 -30.05 5.33 -16.18
CA ALA A 256 -30.48 4.76 -17.45
C ALA A 256 -31.92 5.14 -17.81
N GLU A 257 -32.87 5.02 -16.86
CA GLU A 257 -34.27 5.42 -17.04
C GLU A 257 -34.40 6.92 -17.36
N MET A 258 -33.58 7.76 -16.75
CA MET A 258 -33.58 9.21 -16.93
C MET A 258 -32.70 9.68 -18.11
N GLY A 259 -32.01 8.78 -18.81
CA GLY A 259 -31.09 9.13 -19.90
C GLY A 259 -29.94 10.05 -19.45
N THR A 260 -29.48 9.92 -18.21
CA THR A 260 -28.45 10.78 -17.61
C THR A 260 -27.31 9.95 -17.03
N SER A 261 -26.25 10.61 -16.56
CA SER A 261 -25.16 9.93 -15.86
C SER A 261 -25.42 9.84 -14.36
N VAL A 262 -24.90 8.77 -13.72
CA VAL A 262 -24.96 8.59 -12.27
C VAL A 262 -24.35 9.78 -11.51
N ASN A 263 -23.30 10.40 -12.07
CA ASN A 263 -22.65 11.54 -11.44
C ASN A 263 -23.53 12.79 -11.42
N MET A 264 -24.33 13.02 -12.48
CA MET A 264 -25.33 14.09 -12.51
C MET A 264 -26.43 13.87 -11.47
N LEU A 265 -26.88 12.62 -11.29
CA LEU A 265 -27.83 12.28 -10.21
C LEU A 265 -27.27 12.62 -8.83
N LYS A 266 -26.02 12.23 -8.54
CA LYS A 266 -25.40 12.43 -7.23
C LYS A 266 -25.11 13.90 -6.90
N THR A 267 -24.72 14.70 -7.89
CA THR A 267 -24.23 16.07 -7.64
C THR A 267 -25.30 17.15 -7.79
N VAL A 268 -26.29 16.93 -8.66
CA VAL A 268 -27.28 17.97 -9.02
C VAL A 268 -28.68 17.63 -8.51
N TYR A 269 -29.09 16.36 -8.63
CA TYR A 269 -30.47 15.94 -8.37
C TYR A 269 -30.68 15.41 -6.95
N LEU A 270 -29.66 14.79 -6.35
CA LEU A 270 -29.70 14.34 -4.96
C LEU A 270 -29.54 15.55 -4.04
N LYS A 271 -30.66 16.06 -3.52
CA LYS A 271 -30.69 17.10 -2.49
C LYS A 271 -30.87 16.48 -1.11
N GLU A 272 -30.24 17.06 -0.09
CA GLU A 272 -30.50 16.66 1.30
C GLU A 272 -32.00 16.80 1.60
N ARG A 273 -32.58 15.80 2.29
CA ARG A 273 -33.91 15.96 2.86
C ARG A 273 -33.82 17.07 3.91
N GLY A 274 -34.52 18.18 3.66
CA GLY A 274 -34.74 19.22 4.67
C GLY A 274 -35.53 18.69 5.86
#